data_AF-A0A1M5FMH6-F1
#
_entry.id   AF-A0A1M5FMH6-F1
#
_cell.length_a   1.000
_cell.length_b   1.000
_cell.length_c   1.000
_cell.angle_alpha   90.00
_cell.angle_beta   90.00
_cell.angle_gamma   90.00
#
_symmetry.space_group_name_H-M   'P 1'
#
loop_
_entity.id
_entity.type
_entity.pdbx_description
1 polymer ?
#
loop_
_entity_poly.entity_id
_entity_poly.type
_entity_poly.pdbx_seq_one_letter_code
_entity_poly.pdbx_strand_id
1 'polypeptide(L)' 'MTTITLKINENTKKGKAFLEMARVFSENSTEIVLIETDKKSPYNPEFVAKIKKAGTEKGKLMVNAESLWESIK' A
#
# COMPACT_ATOMS: atom_id res chain seq x y z
N MET A 1 -10.96 29.71 -2.19
CA MET A 1 -10.76 28.25 -2.24
C MET A 1 -11.31 27.67 -0.95
N THR A 2 -12.22 26.71 -1.03
CA THR A 2 -12.83 26.07 0.14
C THR A 2 -12.37 24.62 0.17
N THR A 3 -11.86 24.17 1.31
CA THR A 3 -11.31 22.82 1.46
C THR A 3 -12.25 21.93 2.26
N ILE A 4 -12.67 20.81 1.67
CA ILE A 4 -13.50 19.80 2.33
C ILE A 4 -12.66 18.53 2.43
N THR A 5 -12.54 17.97 3.64
CA THR A 5 -11.83 16.70 3.86
C THR A 5 -12.86 15.57 3.99
N LEU A 6 -12.80 14.60 3.07
CA LEU A 6 -13.70 13.45 3.03
C LEU A 6 -12.92 12.17 3.37
N LYS A 7 -13.44 11.37 4.31
CA LYS A 7 -12.91 10.03 4.60
C LYS A 7 -13.74 9.00 3.85
N ILE A 8 -13.12 8.33 2.88
CA ILE A 8 -13.78 7.36 2.01
C ILE A 8 -13.14 5.99 2.22
N ASN A 9 -13.97 4.95 2.36
CA ASN A 9 -13.50 3.57 2.36
C ASN A 9 -13.57 3.01 0.93
N GLU A 10 -12.40 2.91 0.28
CA GLU A 10 -12.22 2.37 -1.08
C GLU A 10 -12.65 0.91 -1.24
N ASN A 11 -12.82 0.16 -0.15
CA ASN A 11 -13.25 -1.24 -0.23
C ASN A 11 -14.78 -1.40 -0.34
N THR A 12 -15.53 -0.30 -0.24
CA THR A 12 -17.00 -0.31 -0.35
C THR A 12 -17.46 0.07 -1.76
N LYS A 13 -18.60 -0.48 -2.20
CA LYS A 13 -19.19 -0.15 -3.53
C LYS A 13 -19.37 1.36 -3.72
N LYS A 14 -19.88 2.05 -2.69
CA LYS A 14 -20.11 3.50 -2.71
C LYS A 14 -18.79 4.28 -2.74
N GLY A 15 -17.79 3.85 -1.97
CA GLY A 15 -16.47 4.49 -1.94
C GLY A 15 -15.74 4.39 -3.26
N LYS A 16 -15.76 3.22 -3.91
CA LYS A 16 -15.21 3.05 -5.27
C LYS A 16 -15.89 3.96 -6.29
N ALA A 17 -17.21 3.98 -6.31
CA ALA A 17 -17.97 4.81 -7.26
C ALA A 17 -17.66 6.30 -7.09
N PHE A 18 -17.56 6.78 -5.85
CA PHE A 18 -17.19 8.17 -5.59
C PHE A 18 -15.75 8.48 -6.00
N LEU A 19 -14.80 7.59 -5.72
CA LEU A 19 -13.39 7.78 -6.12
C LEU A 19 -13.23 7.85 -7.64
N GLU A 20 -13.88 6.95 -8.38
CA GLU A 20 -13.86 6.99 -9.85
C GLU A 20 -14.46 8.31 -10.39
N MET A 21 -15.60 8.72 -9.85
CA MET A 21 -16.21 10.00 -10.18
C MET A 21 -15.26 11.19 -9.90
N ALA A 22 -14.65 11.21 -8.72
CA ALA A 22 -13.71 12.27 -8.33
C ALA A 22 -12.46 12.30 -9.21
N ARG A 23 -11.96 11.14 -9.64
CA ARG A 23 -10.83 11.04 -10.59
C ARG A 23 -11.19 11.63 -11.94
N VAL A 24 -12.35 11.29 -12.52
CA VAL A 24 -12.80 11.86 -13.80
C VAL A 24 -12.94 13.37 -13.73
N PHE A 25 -13.43 13.92 -12.61
CA PHE A 25 -13.55 15.37 -12.45
C PHE A 25 -12.22 16.06 -12.18
N SER A 26 -11.26 15.38 -11.54
CA SER A 26 -9.91 15.93 -11.28
C SER A 26 -9.02 15.85 -12.52
N GLU A 27 -9.16 14.81 -13.34
CA GLU A 27 -8.55 14.73 -14.66
C GLU A 27 -9.22 15.79 -15.54
N ASN A 28 -8.47 16.80 -15.97
CA ASN A 28 -8.91 17.91 -16.84
C ASN A 28 -9.52 19.15 -16.17
N SER A 29 -9.53 19.28 -14.83
CA SER A 29 -9.95 20.53 -14.18
C SER A 29 -9.00 20.99 -13.07
N THR A 30 -8.74 22.30 -12.99
CA THR A 30 -8.06 22.95 -11.85
C THR A 30 -9.02 23.29 -10.71
N GLU A 31 -10.31 23.02 -10.89
CA GLU A 31 -11.38 23.34 -9.94
C GLU A 31 -11.47 22.32 -8.81
N ILE A 32 -11.14 21.05 -9.11
CA ILE A 32 -11.16 19.94 -8.16
C ILE A 32 -9.76 19.35 -8.07
N VAL A 33 -9.15 19.46 -6.89
CA VAL A 33 -7.84 18.88 -6.59
C VAL A 33 -8.04 17.65 -5.71
N LEU A 34 -7.75 16.47 -6.27
CA LEU A 34 -7.71 15.23 -5.50
C LEU A 34 -6.36 15.13 -4.78
N ILE A 35 -6.38 15.18 -3.44
CA ILE A 35 -5.18 14.98 -2.63
C ILE A 35 -5.20 13.53 -2.14
N GLU A 36 -4.58 12.64 -2.90
CA GLU A 36 -4.28 11.29 -2.42
C GLU A 36 -3.15 11.40 -1.39
N THR A 37 -3.51 11.43 -0.11
CA THR A 37 -2.54 11.05 0.93
C THR A 37 -2.34 9.56 0.82
N ASP A 38 -1.46 9.15 -0.10
CA ASP A 38 -0.80 7.86 0.01
C ASP A 38 -0.33 7.77 1.46
N LYS A 39 -0.90 6.81 2.21
CA LYS A 39 -0.27 6.35 3.43
C LYS A 39 1.04 5.74 2.96
N LYS A 40 2.07 6.57 2.80
CA LYS A 40 3.44 6.10 2.62
C LYS A 40 3.61 5.02 3.65
N SER A 41 3.85 3.81 3.18
CA SER A 41 4.12 2.69 4.07
C SER A 41 5.17 3.18 5.06
N PRO A 42 4.97 3.00 6.38
CA PRO A 42 5.99 3.38 7.35
C PRO A 42 7.29 2.58 7.12
N TYR A 43 7.22 1.52 6.31
CA TYR A 43 8.34 0.66 5.96
C TYR A 43 9.00 1.07 4.65
N ASN A 44 10.33 0.97 4.62
CA ASN A 44 11.13 1.13 3.42
C ASN A 44 10.62 0.22 2.29
N PRO A 45 10.37 0.74 1.07
CA PRO A 45 9.93 -0.05 -0.08
C PRO A 45 10.80 -1.28 -0.38
N GLU A 46 12.13 -1.17 -0.25
CA GLU A 46 13.06 -2.28 -0.47
C GLU A 46 12.86 -3.41 0.55
N PHE A 47 12.59 -3.05 1.81
CA PHE A 47 12.26 -4.01 2.85
C PHE A 47 10.96 -4.76 2.52
N VAL A 48 9.92 -4.03 2.10
CA VAL A 48 8.64 -4.63 1.70
C VAL A 48 8.83 -5.58 0.50
N ALA A 49 9.64 -5.20 -0.48
CA ALA A 49 9.95 -6.04 -1.64
C ALA A 49 10.66 -7.33 -1.23
N LYS A 50 11.64 -7.25 -0.32
CA LYS A 50 12.38 -8.43 0.19
C LYS A 50 11.45 -9.40 0.92
N ILE A 51 10.53 -8.90 1.74
CA ILE A 51 9.55 -9.74 2.46
C ILE A 51 8.59 -10.42 1.48
N LYS A 52 8.05 -9.69 0.50
CA LYS A 52 7.17 -10.27 -0.53
C LYS A 52 7.89 -11.39 -1.30
N LYS A 53 9.15 -11.18 -1.68
CA LYS A 53 9.98 -12.18 -2.34
C LYS A 53 10.17 -13.43 -1.47
N ALA A 54 10.54 -13.26 -0.21
CA ALA A 54 10.71 -14.36 0.74
C ALA A 54 9.42 -15.18 0.95
N GLY A 55 8.25 -14.53 0.94
CA GLY A 55 6.96 -15.21 1.04
C GLY A 55 6.58 -16.05 -0.20
N THR A 56 7.10 -15.70 -1.37
CA THR A 56 6.87 -16.46 -2.62
C THR A 56 7.87 -17.59 -2.86
N GLU A 57 9.04 -17.52 -2.23
CA GLU A 57 10.05 -18.57 -2.33
C GLU A 57 9.64 -19.77 -1.45
N LYS A 58 9.81 -21.00 -1.95
CA LYS A 58 9.76 -22.20 -1.11
C LYS A 58 10.97 -22.12 -0.17
N GLY A 59 10.79 -21.45 0.97
CA GLY A 59 11.83 -21.26 1.96
C GLY A 59 12.44 -22.58 2.41
N LYS A 60 13.63 -22.51 3.02
CA LYS A 60 14.16 -23.65 3.77
C LYS A 60 13.33 -23.80 5.04
N LEU A 61 12.70 -24.96 5.21
CA LEU A 61 12.07 -25.32 6.48
C LEU A 61 13.17 -25.40 7.53
N MET A 62 13.05 -24.57 8.55
CA MET A 62 13.95 -24.57 9.69
C MET A 62 13.72 -25.86 10.48
N VAL A 63 14.75 -26.69 10.57
CA VAL A 63 14.67 -28.02 11.20
C VAL A 63 14.85 -27.93 12.72
N ASN A 64 15.73 -27.04 13.21
CA ASN A 64 15.88 -26.72 14.63
C ASN A 64 16.39 -25.28 14.85
N ALA A 65 16.33 -24.77 16.09
CA ALA A 65 16.77 -23.40 16.44
C ALA A 65 18.29 -23.23 16.57
N GLU A 66 19.05 -24.29 16.80
CA GLU A 66 20.51 -24.22 16.92
C GLU A 66 21.17 -24.00 15.54
N SER A 67 20.63 -24.64 14.50
CA SER A 67 21.06 -24.53 13.10
C SER A 67 20.73 -23.18 12.45
N LEU A 68 19.80 -22.40 13.02
CA LEU A 68 19.56 -21.02 12.60
C LEU A 68 20.85 -20.21 12.70
N TRP A 69 21.49 -20.27 13.87
CA TRP A 69 22.69 -19.49 14.14
C TRP A 69 23.87 -19.96 13.29
N GLU A 70 23.96 -21.26 13.00
CA GLU A 70 24.99 -21.81 12.10
C GLU A 70 24.79 -21.39 10.64
N SER A 71 23.55 -21.13 10.23
CA SER A 71 23.22 -20.68 8.87
C SER A 71 23.51 -19.20 8.61
N ILE A 72 23.78 -18.42 9.67
CA ILE A 72 24.13 -17.00 9.61
C ILE A 72 25.66 -16.90 9.80
N LYS A 73 26.41 -17.11 8.72
CA LYS A 73 27.85 -16.84 8.63
C LYS A 73 28.16 -15.85 7.53
#